data_AF-A0A430GT69-F1
#
_entry.id   AF-A0A430GT69-F1
#
_cell.length_a   1.000
_cell.length_b   1.000
_cell.length_c   1.000
_cell.angle_alpha   90.00
_cell.angle_beta   90.00
_cell.angle_gamma   90.00
#
_symmetry.space_group_name_H-M   'P 1'
#
loop_
_entity.id
_entity.type
_entity.pdbx_description
1 polymer ?
#
loop_
_entity_poly.entity_id
_entity_poly.type
_entity_poly.pdbx_seq_one_letter_code
_entity_poly.pdbx_strand_id
1 'polypeptide(L)'
;MNHPLTLGDSVLDEDHLRLEDLVLQLRDAPLDEVSRRLEAVREHASRHFALEDIELRAMADGNAKCHLDEHAAVLNSLDEVMVVLTQVDVAAEKKALLINRLATELLVWLPGHVHEMDAGVASHRSKQRFGGAPVKIARRPGT
;
A
#
# COMPACT_ATOMS: atom_id res chain seq x y z
N MET A 1 11.53 16.83 -7.13
CA MET A 1 10.48 16.68 -6.09
C MET A 1 10.48 15.21 -5.71
N ASN A 2 10.51 14.86 -4.42
CA ASN A 2 10.40 13.45 -4.02
C ASN A 2 8.97 12.97 -4.33
N HIS A 3 8.84 11.74 -4.83
CA HIS A 3 7.53 11.12 -5.04
C HIS A 3 6.86 10.92 -3.67
N PRO A 4 5.54 11.11 -3.52
CA PRO A 4 4.86 10.93 -2.24
C PRO A 4 5.03 9.53 -1.63
N LEU A 5 5.42 8.55 -2.46
CA LEU A 5 5.63 7.15 -2.08
C LEU A 5 7.09 6.79 -1.75
N THR A 6 7.99 7.78 -1.72
CA THR A 6 9.42 7.55 -1.49
C THR A 6 9.87 8.03 -0.11
N LEU A 7 10.46 7.12 0.65
CA LEU A 7 10.97 7.29 2.01
C LEU A 7 12.51 7.28 2.06
N GLY A 8 13.17 6.88 0.97
CA GLY A 8 14.63 6.73 0.91
C GLY A 8 15.12 5.36 1.36
N ASP A 9 14.22 4.39 1.55
CA ASP A 9 14.56 2.97 1.61
C ASP A 9 14.19 2.37 0.24
N SER A 10 15.19 1.99 -0.56
CA SER A 10 14.96 1.59 -1.95
C SER A 10 14.01 0.40 -2.10
N VAL A 11 13.97 -0.51 -1.12
CA VAL A 11 13.08 -1.68 -1.18
C VAL A 11 11.63 -1.25 -0.95
N LEU A 12 11.38 -0.41 0.06
CA LEU A 12 10.04 0.13 0.29
C LEU A 12 9.58 1.02 -0.85
N ASP A 13 10.47 1.90 -1.33
CA ASP A 13 10.17 2.82 -2.42
C ASP A 13 9.78 2.06 -3.70
N GLU A 14 10.49 0.99 -4.06
CA GLU A 14 10.15 0.13 -5.19
C GLU A 14 8.81 -0.60 -4.98
N ASP A 15 8.56 -1.14 -3.79
CA ASP A 15 7.31 -1.85 -3.49
C ASP A 15 6.10 -0.91 -3.50
N HIS A 16 6.20 0.31 -2.96
CA HIS A 16 5.10 1.29 -2.96
C HIS A 16 4.77 1.77 -4.38
N LEU A 17 5.79 2.09 -5.17
CA LEU A 17 5.60 2.51 -6.57
C LEU A 17 4.99 1.38 -7.39
N ARG A 18 5.38 0.13 -7.13
CA ARG A 18 4.79 -1.04 -7.79
C ARG A 18 3.34 -1.26 -7.37
N LEU A 19 3.00 -1.05 -6.10
CA LEU A 19 1.63 -1.14 -5.62
C LEU A 19 0.74 -0.09 -6.28
N GLU A 20 1.19 1.17 -6.34
CA GLU A 20 0.47 2.25 -7.03
C GLU A 20 0.20 1.91 -8.49
N ASP A 21 1.22 1.45 -9.23
CA ASP A 21 1.09 1.03 -10.63
C ASP A 21 0.07 -0.10 -10.81
N LEU A 22 0.08 -1.11 -9.92
CA LEU A 22 -0.89 -2.20 -9.96
C LEU A 22 -2.33 -1.70 -9.70
N VAL A 23 -2.51 -0.76 -8.77
CA VAL A 23 -3.82 -0.17 -8.47
C VAL A 23 -4.32 0.68 -9.64
N LEU A 24 -3.45 1.45 -10.30
CA LEU A 24 -3.78 2.18 -11.53
C LEU A 24 -4.21 1.22 -12.64
N GLN A 25 -3.49 0.11 -12.83
CA GLN A 25 -3.86 -0.93 -13.79
C GLN A 25 -5.19 -1.60 -13.46
N LEU A 26 -5.52 -1.80 -12.18
CA LEU A 26 -6.83 -2.30 -11.75
C LEU A 26 -7.95 -1.31 -12.08
N ARG A 27 -7.73 -0.01 -11.80
CA ARG A 27 -8.72 1.05 -12.06
C ARG A 27 -9.12 1.12 -13.54
N ASP A 28 -8.13 0.97 -14.41
CA ASP A 28 -8.27 1.17 -15.86
C ASP A 28 -8.53 -0.15 -16.61
N ALA A 29 -8.68 -1.27 -15.90
CA ALA A 29 -8.88 -2.59 -16.48
C ALA A 29 -10.29 -2.77 -17.07
N PRO A 30 -10.41 -3.49 -18.20
CA PRO A 30 -11.70 -3.96 -18.68
C PRO A 30 -12.25 -5.06 -17.75
N LEU A 31 -13.58 -5.23 -17.73
CA LEU A 31 -14.29 -6.10 -16.78
C LEU A 31 -13.89 -7.58 -16.87
N ASP A 32 -13.42 -8.05 -18.01
CA ASP A 32 -12.89 -9.41 -18.19
C ASP A 32 -11.48 -9.61 -17.60
N GLU A 33 -10.75 -8.52 -17.32
CA GLU A 33 -9.44 -8.55 -16.68
C GLU A 33 -9.44 -8.19 -15.19
N VAL A 34 -10.50 -7.54 -14.66
CA VAL A 34 -10.48 -6.98 -13.30
C VAL A 34 -10.13 -8.02 -12.22
N SER A 35 -10.60 -9.26 -12.34
CA SER A 35 -10.30 -10.31 -11.34
C SER A 35 -8.80 -10.59 -11.28
N ARG A 36 -8.14 -10.73 -12.44
CA ARG A 36 -6.70 -10.96 -12.52
C ARG A 36 -5.90 -9.77 -12.00
N ARG A 37 -6.36 -8.54 -12.28
CA ARG A 37 -5.69 -7.32 -11.81
C ARG A 37 -5.86 -7.14 -10.30
N LEU A 38 -7.04 -7.45 -9.77
CA LEU A 38 -7.31 -7.40 -8.33
C LEU A 38 -6.46 -8.43 -7.57
N GLU A 39 -6.32 -9.62 -8.12
CA GLU A 39 -5.43 -10.65 -7.56
C GLU A 39 -3.97 -10.17 -7.52
N ALA A 40 -3.48 -9.53 -8.58
CA ALA A 40 -2.13 -8.98 -8.62
C ALA A 40 -1.90 -7.88 -7.56
N VAL A 41 -2.88 -6.99 -7.35
CA VAL A 41 -2.84 -5.98 -6.28
C VAL A 41 -2.76 -6.67 -4.91
N ARG A 42 -3.62 -7.67 -4.68
CA ARG A 42 -3.68 -8.41 -3.42
C ARG A 42 -2.41 -9.21 -3.13
N GLU A 43 -1.85 -9.88 -4.12
CA GLU A 43 -0.60 -10.63 -3.97
C GLU A 43 0.54 -9.68 -3.58
N HIS A 44 0.69 -8.57 -4.30
CA HIS A 44 1.74 -7.60 -4.05
C HIS A 44 1.59 -6.94 -2.67
N ALA A 45 0.39 -6.46 -2.34
CA ALA A 45 0.09 -5.86 -1.04
C ALA A 45 0.35 -6.85 0.10
N SER A 46 -0.10 -8.11 -0.01
CA SER A 46 0.09 -9.08 1.07
C SER A 46 1.56 -9.44 1.29
N ARG A 47 2.36 -9.53 0.23
CA ARG A 47 3.81 -9.76 0.35
C ARG A 47 4.52 -8.57 0.99
N HIS A 48 4.20 -7.35 0.55
CA HIS A 48 4.76 -6.11 1.10
C HIS A 48 4.42 -5.99 2.60
N PHE A 49 3.14 -6.08 2.96
CA PHE A 49 2.68 -6.01 4.35
C PHE A 49 3.29 -7.12 5.21
N ALA A 50 3.42 -8.35 4.70
CA ALA A 50 4.03 -9.43 5.47
C ALA A 50 5.49 -9.15 5.87
N LEU A 51 6.25 -8.43 5.03
CA LEU A 51 7.62 -8.04 5.36
C LEU A 51 7.65 -6.98 6.46
N GLU A 52 6.80 -5.97 6.36
CA GLU A 52 6.72 -4.90 7.36
C GLU A 52 6.11 -5.38 8.68
N ASP A 53 5.10 -6.24 8.65
CA ASP A 53 4.46 -6.84 9.82
C ASP A 53 5.47 -7.53 10.75
N ILE A 54 6.49 -8.18 10.18
CA ILE A 54 7.58 -8.81 10.95
C ILE A 54 8.35 -7.74 11.72
N GLU A 55 8.66 -6.62 11.08
CA GLU A 55 9.41 -5.51 11.66
C GLU A 55 8.56 -4.75 12.70
N LEU A 56 7.29 -4.49 12.40
CA LEU A 56 6.35 -3.84 13.30
C LEU A 56 6.16 -4.64 14.60
N ARG A 57 6.05 -5.96 14.51
CA ARG A 57 5.97 -6.85 15.68
C ARG A 57 7.26 -6.83 16.51
N ALA A 58 8.41 -6.60 15.88
CA ALA A 58 9.69 -6.46 16.58
C ALA A 58 9.88 -5.06 17.20
N MET A 59 9.32 -4.01 16.59
CA MET A 59 9.36 -2.63 17.09
C MET A 59 8.59 -2.48 18.41
N ALA A 60 7.47 -3.21 18.55
CA ALA A 60 6.63 -3.25 19.77
C ALA A 60 6.24 -1.86 20.32
N ASP A 61 6.16 -0.84 19.46
CA ASP A 61 5.70 0.50 19.82
C ASP A 61 4.17 0.59 19.76
N GLY A 62 3.62 1.68 20.33
CA GLY A 62 2.17 1.85 20.43
C GLY A 62 1.44 1.95 19.08
N ASN A 63 2.16 2.31 18.00
CA ASN A 63 1.57 2.51 16.68
C ASN A 63 1.56 1.25 15.82
N ALA A 64 2.42 0.27 16.14
CA ALA A 64 2.50 -1.00 15.41
C ALA A 64 1.15 -1.71 15.31
N LYS A 65 0.32 -1.70 16.37
CA LYS A 65 -1.01 -2.33 16.30
C LYS A 65 -1.92 -1.65 15.27
N CYS A 66 -2.00 -0.31 15.29
CA CYS A 66 -2.83 0.43 14.35
C CYS A 66 -2.37 0.17 12.90
N HIS A 67 -1.06 0.06 12.69
CA HIS A 67 -0.48 -0.27 11.40
C HIS A 67 -0.91 -1.65 10.90
N LEU A 68 -0.75 -2.69 11.74
CA LEU A 68 -1.20 -4.04 11.43
C LEU A 68 -2.72 -4.11 11.12
N ASP A 69 -3.52 -3.32 11.83
CA ASP A 69 -4.96 -3.27 11.62
C ASP A 69 -5.32 -2.64 10.25
N GLU A 70 -4.60 -1.59 9.80
CA GLU A 70 -4.75 -1.00 8.47
C GLU A 70 -4.38 -1.99 7.35
N HIS A 71 -3.28 -2.72 7.49
CA HIS A 71 -2.90 -3.79 6.55
C HIS A 71 -4.00 -4.84 6.43
N ALA A 72 -4.53 -5.31 7.56
CA ALA A 72 -5.60 -6.30 7.59
C ALA A 72 -6.88 -5.76 6.93
N ALA A 73 -7.22 -4.49 7.15
CA ALA A 73 -8.41 -3.86 6.56
C ALA A 73 -8.30 -3.76 5.03
N VAL A 74 -7.13 -3.40 4.50
CA VAL A 74 -6.88 -3.37 3.05
C VAL A 74 -7.02 -4.77 2.44
N LEU A 75 -6.37 -5.78 3.03
CA LEU A 75 -6.46 -7.16 2.52
C LEU A 75 -7.88 -7.71 2.57
N ASN A 76 -8.62 -7.43 3.65
CA ASN A 76 -10.03 -7.83 3.77
C ASN A 76 -10.90 -7.16 2.70
N SER A 77 -10.69 -5.87 2.42
CA SER A 77 -11.43 -5.15 1.38
C SER A 77 -11.18 -5.75 -0.03
N LEU A 78 -9.94 -6.14 -0.31
CA LEU A 78 -9.59 -6.81 -1.57
C LEU A 78 -10.27 -8.18 -1.68
N ASP A 79 -10.30 -8.95 -0.60
CA ASP A 79 -10.95 -10.26 -0.52
C ASP A 79 -12.47 -10.17 -0.71
N GLU A 80 -13.13 -9.24 -0.02
CA GLU A 80 -14.57 -9.01 -0.13
C GLU A 80 -14.97 -8.64 -1.56
N VAL A 81 -14.20 -7.76 -2.21
CA VAL A 81 -14.47 -7.37 -3.61
C VAL A 81 -14.23 -8.57 -4.55
N MET A 82 -13.20 -9.38 -4.32
CA MET A 82 -12.97 -10.59 -5.10
C MET A 82 -14.17 -11.55 -5.03
N VAL A 83 -14.75 -11.73 -3.84
CA VAL A 83 -15.97 -12.54 -3.66
C VAL A 83 -17.12 -11.96 -4.50
N VAL A 84 -17.37 -10.65 -4.44
CA VAL A 84 -18.43 -10.00 -5.23
C VAL A 84 -18.22 -10.15 -6.74
N LEU A 85 -16.98 -10.13 -7.22
CA LEU A 85 -16.68 -10.33 -8.64
C LEU A 85 -17.11 -11.72 -9.15
N THR A 86 -17.06 -12.75 -8.30
CA THR A 86 -17.44 -14.13 -8.67
C THR A 86 -18.94 -14.39 -8.64
N GLN A 87 -19.74 -13.50 -8.04
CA GLN A 87 -21.19 -13.66 -7.93
C GLN A 87 -21.89 -13.46 -9.28
N VAL A 88 -22.76 -14.39 -9.66
CA VAL A 88 -23.45 -14.38 -10.97
C VAL A 88 -24.63 -13.41 -11.00
N ASP A 89 -25.26 -13.18 -9.84
CA ASP A 89 -26.43 -12.32 -9.66
C ASP A 89 -26.09 -10.82 -9.57
N VAL A 90 -24.81 -10.47 -9.46
CA VAL A 90 -24.34 -9.08 -9.45
C VAL A 90 -24.11 -8.59 -10.87
N ALA A 91 -24.88 -7.57 -11.26
CA ALA A 91 -24.78 -6.91 -12.56
C ALA A 91 -23.36 -6.36 -12.85
N ALA A 92 -22.96 -6.42 -14.11
CA ALA A 92 -21.64 -5.99 -14.59
C ALA A 92 -21.31 -4.53 -14.21
N GLU A 93 -22.29 -3.64 -14.30
CA GLU A 93 -22.14 -2.22 -13.97
C GLU A 93 -21.87 -2.01 -12.48
N LYS A 94 -22.47 -2.83 -11.61
CA LYS A 94 -22.21 -2.78 -10.16
C LYS A 94 -20.80 -3.25 -9.84
N LYS A 95 -20.32 -4.31 -10.50
CA LYS A 95 -18.94 -4.79 -10.36
C LYS A 95 -17.94 -3.71 -10.80
N ALA A 96 -18.18 -3.08 -11.95
CA ALA A 96 -17.33 -1.99 -12.45
C ALA A 96 -17.28 -0.81 -11.48
N LEU A 97 -18.43 -0.39 -10.93
CA LEU A 97 -18.49 0.69 -9.94
C LEU A 97 -17.74 0.33 -8.64
N LEU A 98 -17.87 -0.92 -8.17
CA LEU A 98 -17.18 -1.38 -6.97
C LEU A 98 -15.66 -1.37 -7.15
N ILE A 99 -15.17 -1.86 -8.29
CA ILE A 99 -13.73 -1.86 -8.61
C ILE A 99 -13.19 -0.43 -8.73
N ASN A 100 -13.92 0.46 -9.41
CA ASN A 100 -13.52 1.85 -9.53
C ASN A 100 -13.42 2.55 -8.17
N ARG A 101 -14.38 2.30 -7.27
CA ARG A 101 -14.33 2.83 -5.89
C ARG A 101 -13.15 2.26 -5.12
N LEU A 102 -12.98 0.94 -5.09
CA LEU A 102 -11.87 0.30 -4.39
C LEU A 102 -10.52 0.86 -4.85
N ALA A 103 -10.28 0.91 -6.17
CA ALA A 103 -9.02 1.42 -6.70
C ALA A 103 -8.81 2.91 -6.38
N THR A 104 -9.88 3.71 -6.39
CA THR A 104 -9.80 5.14 -6.01
C THR A 104 -9.44 5.29 -4.53
N GLU A 105 -10.10 4.56 -3.64
CA GLU A 105 -9.81 4.62 -2.21
C GLU A 105 -8.38 4.15 -1.90
N LEU A 106 -7.88 3.11 -2.57
CA LEU A 106 -6.49 2.67 -2.43
C LEU A 106 -5.48 3.74 -2.86
N LEU A 107 -5.74 4.46 -3.97
CA LEU A 107 -4.88 5.56 -4.43
C LEU A 107 -4.91 6.77 -3.49
N VAL A 108 -6.03 7.00 -2.80
CA VAL A 108 -6.16 8.07 -1.79
C VAL A 108 -5.44 7.67 -0.50
N TRP A 109 -5.61 6.42 -0.07
CA TRP A 109 -5.05 5.88 1.17
C TRP A 109 -3.53 5.76 1.12
N LEU A 110 -2.98 5.21 0.04
CA LEU A 110 -1.58 4.79 -0.03
C LEU A 110 -0.56 5.90 0.29
N PRO A 111 -0.64 7.13 -0.28
CA PRO A 111 0.31 8.19 0.06
C PRO A 111 0.29 8.59 1.54
N GLY A 112 -0.90 8.60 2.15
CA GLY A 112 -1.05 8.91 3.57
C GLY A 112 -0.44 7.83 4.46
N HIS A 113 -0.71 6.56 4.13
CA HIS A 113 -0.14 5.43 4.83
C HIS A 113 1.39 5.43 4.78
N VAL A 114 1.97 5.59 3.59
CA VAL A 114 3.43 5.65 3.40
C VAL A 114 4.08 6.77 4.22
N HIS A 115 3.47 7.95 4.21
CA HIS A 115 4.06 9.10 4.91
C HIS A 115 3.95 8.99 6.44
N GLU A 116 2.77 8.61 6.94
CA GLU A 116 2.45 8.65 8.36
C GLU A 116 2.89 7.39 9.12
N MET A 117 2.97 6.25 8.44
CA MET A 117 3.19 4.94 9.07
C MET A 117 4.51 4.32 8.62
N ASP A 118 4.74 4.17 7.32
CA ASP A 118 5.89 3.41 6.78
C ASP A 118 7.22 4.17 6.96
N ALA A 119 7.16 5.49 7.13
CA ALA A 119 8.31 6.30 7.53
C ALA A 119 8.95 5.81 8.84
N GLY A 120 8.16 5.24 9.75
CA GLY A 120 8.63 4.59 10.97
C GLY A 120 9.43 3.32 10.68
N VAL A 121 8.93 2.48 9.77
CA VAL A 121 9.59 1.23 9.32
C VAL A 121 10.92 1.55 8.63
N ALA A 122 10.93 2.49 7.68
CA ALA A 122 12.15 2.94 7.00
C ALA A 122 13.21 3.47 8.00
N SER A 123 12.77 4.24 9.01
CA SER A 123 13.65 4.74 10.07
C SER A 123 14.21 3.61 10.93
N HIS A 124 13.41 2.60 11.23
CA HIS A 124 13.83 1.41 11.98
C HIS A 124 14.86 0.59 11.18
N ARG A 125 14.61 0.32 9.89
CA ARG A 125 15.54 -0.36 8.98
C ARG A 125 16.90 0.35 8.90
N SER A 126 16.89 1.68 8.75
CA SER A 126 18.13 2.47 8.72
C SER A 126 18.89 2.37 10.04
N LYS A 127 18.21 2.42 11.19
CA LYS A 127 18.86 2.26 12.50
C LYS A 127 19.51 0.89 12.64
N GLN A 128 18.86 -0.18 12.21
CA GLN A 128 19.43 -1.53 12.23
C GLN A 128 20.65 -1.65 11.30
N ARG A 129 20.59 -1.06 10.11
CA ARG A 129 21.68 -1.13 9.11
C ARG A 129 22.92 -0.30 9.47
N PHE A 130 22.75 0.88 10.07
CA PHE A 130 23.83 1.86 10.22
C PHE A 130 24.08 2.32 11.67
N GLY A 131 23.35 1.80 12.66
CA GLY A 131 23.50 2.18 14.07
C GLY A 131 23.00 3.59 14.41
N GLY A 132 22.28 4.25 13.50
CA GLY A 132 21.74 5.60 13.69
C GLY A 132 20.56 5.89 12.77
N ALA A 133 19.74 6.90 13.12
CA ALA A 133 18.62 7.34 12.30
C ALA A 133 19.11 8.12 11.06
N PRO A 134 18.44 8.01 9.90
CA PRO A 134 18.83 8.74 8.70
C PRO A 134 18.54 10.23 8.87
N VAL A 135 19.49 11.09 8.46
CA VAL A 135 19.36 12.55 8.55
C VAL A 135 18.75 13.09 7.26
N LYS A 136 17.52 13.61 7.34
CA LYS A 136 16.87 14.32 6.22
C LYS A 136 17.42 15.75 6.14
N ILE A 137 18.23 16.05 5.12
CA ILE A 137 18.70 17.41 4.84
C ILE A 137 17.74 18.08 3.84
N ALA A 138 16.91 18.99 4.32
CA ALA A 138 16.10 19.85 3.46
C ALA A 138 16.88 21.12 3.09
N ARG A 139 16.94 21.46 1.79
CA ARG A 139 17.47 22.75 1.34
C ARG A 139 16.45 23.84 1.65
N ARG A 140 16.87 24.91 2.35
CA ARG A 140 16.05 26.12 2.50
C ARG A 140 15.75 26.73 1.13
N PRO A 141 14.51 27.20 0.86
CA PRO A 141 14.24 28.03 -0.30
C PRO A 141 15.09 29.30 -0.17
N GLY A 142 15.90 29.60 -1.19
CA GLY A 142 16.64 30.86 -1.26
C GLY A 142 15.64 32.02 -1.33
N THR A 143 15.87 33.04 -0.51
CA THR A 143 15.18 34.34 -0.53
C THR A 143 15.43 35.08 -1.83
#